data_AF-A0A1Q5UWM0-F1
#
_entry.id   AF-A0A1Q5UWM0-F1
#
_cell.length_a   1.000
_cell.length_b   1.000
_cell.length_c   1.000
_cell.angle_alpha   90.00
_cell.angle_beta   90.00
_cell.angle_gamma   90.00
#
_symmetry.space_group_name_H-M   'P 1'
#
loop_
_entity.id
_entity.type
_entity.pdbx_description
1 polymer ?
#
loop_
_entity_poly.entity_id
_entity_poly.type
_entity_poly.pdbx_seq_one_letter_code
_entity_poly.pdbx_strand_id
1 'polypeptide(L)'
;MSETASWQPSAPIANLLKRAAILAEIRRFFADRGVLEVETPAMSQATVTDIHLVPFQTRFVGPGAADGLTLYMMTSPEYHMKRLLAAGSGPIYQMGRSFRNEEAGRHHNPEFTMLEWYRPHYDMYRLMNEVDDLLQQVLDCDSAETLSYQQAFLRHLDLDPLSAEKAQLREAAAKLDLSNIADTEEDRDTLLQLLFTVGVEPHIGRDKPAFVYHFPASQASLAEISTEDHRVAERFEVYFKGLELANGFRELTDGDEQRQRFTQDNRKRVARGLPEHPIDNNLLDALKHGMPECAGVALGVDRLVMLALGAESLSEVIAFPVSRA
;
A
#
# COMPACT_ATOMS: atom_id res chain seq x y z
N MET A 1 -28.71 17.35 14.08
CA MET A 1 -29.01 15.90 13.94
C MET A 1 -28.54 15.25 15.22
N SER A 2 -29.40 14.55 15.97
CA SER A 2 -28.93 13.91 17.21
C SER A 2 -27.86 12.89 16.85
N GLU A 3 -26.67 13.02 17.42
CA GLU A 3 -25.61 12.02 17.27
C GLU A 3 -26.19 10.64 17.59
N THR A 4 -26.04 9.71 16.66
CA THR A 4 -26.46 8.32 16.84
C THR A 4 -25.74 7.73 18.04
N ALA A 5 -26.48 7.04 18.92
CA ALA A 5 -25.92 6.43 20.12
C ALA A 5 -24.70 5.54 19.81
N SER A 6 -23.72 5.48 20.73
CA SER A 6 -22.42 4.82 20.48
C SER A 6 -22.52 3.32 20.16
N TRP A 7 -23.58 2.64 20.61
CA TRP A 7 -23.83 1.22 20.29
C TRP A 7 -24.23 0.99 18.82
N GLN A 8 -24.68 2.03 18.11
CA GLN A 8 -25.09 1.92 16.72
C GLN A 8 -23.86 1.93 15.79
N PRO A 9 -23.91 1.18 14.66
CA PRO A 9 -22.87 1.28 13.65
C PRO A 9 -22.78 2.70 13.09
N SER A 10 -21.59 3.12 12.66
CA SER A 10 -21.45 4.40 11.96
C SER A 10 -21.94 4.32 10.51
N ALA A 11 -21.71 3.19 9.84
CA ALA A 11 -22.22 2.95 8.49
C ALA A 11 -23.73 2.65 8.52
N PRO A 12 -24.54 3.30 7.66
CA PRO A 12 -25.93 2.90 7.43
C PRO A 12 -26.03 1.43 7.00
N ILE A 13 -27.07 0.71 7.44
CA ILE A 13 -27.29 -0.69 7.05
C ILE A 13 -27.34 -0.87 5.52
N ALA A 14 -27.91 0.11 4.81
CA ALA A 14 -27.92 0.13 3.35
C ALA A 14 -26.51 0.11 2.74
N ASN A 15 -25.55 0.84 3.35
CA ASN A 15 -24.15 0.82 2.90
C ASN A 15 -23.49 -0.52 3.21
N LEU A 16 -23.78 -1.14 4.36
CA LEU A 16 -23.25 -2.47 4.70
C LEU A 16 -23.75 -3.56 3.75
N LEU A 17 -25.01 -3.50 3.30
CA LEU A 17 -25.55 -4.40 2.28
C LEU A 17 -24.84 -4.24 0.94
N LYS A 18 -24.62 -2.99 0.49
CA LYS A 18 -23.90 -2.73 -0.76
C LYS A 18 -22.42 -3.13 -0.66
N ARG A 19 -21.78 -2.87 0.48
CA ARG A 19 -20.42 -3.36 0.78
C ARG A 19 -20.37 -4.87 0.59
N ALA A 20 -21.27 -5.64 1.21
CA ALA A 20 -21.28 -7.10 1.06
C ALA A 20 -21.39 -7.54 -0.41
N ALA A 21 -22.21 -6.85 -1.22
CA ALA A 21 -22.30 -7.12 -2.65
C ALA A 21 -20.98 -6.83 -3.40
N ILE A 22 -20.32 -5.70 -3.11
CA ILE A 22 -19.00 -5.36 -3.69
C ILE A 22 -17.95 -6.40 -3.30
N LEU A 23 -17.91 -6.85 -2.04
CA LEU A 23 -16.96 -7.90 -1.60
C LEU A 23 -17.21 -9.23 -2.34
N ALA A 24 -18.47 -9.59 -2.57
CA ALA A 24 -18.81 -10.78 -3.36
C ALA A 24 -18.41 -10.62 -4.83
N GLU A 25 -18.55 -9.42 -5.39
CA GLU A 25 -18.13 -9.09 -6.74
C GLU A 25 -16.62 -9.20 -6.94
N ILE A 26 -15.83 -8.65 -6.01
CA ILE A 26 -14.37 -8.79 -6.02
C ILE A 26 -13.96 -10.27 -6.00
N ARG A 27 -14.59 -11.09 -5.14
CA ARG A 27 -14.31 -12.53 -5.13
C ARG A 27 -14.63 -13.21 -6.46
N ARG A 28 -15.75 -12.86 -7.09
CA ARG A 28 -16.10 -13.38 -8.43
C ARG A 28 -15.07 -12.97 -9.48
N PHE A 29 -14.62 -11.72 -9.48
CA PHE A 29 -13.60 -11.21 -10.40
C PHE A 29 -12.34 -12.10 -10.43
N PHE A 30 -11.87 -12.50 -9.26
CA PHE A 30 -10.70 -13.38 -9.10
C PHE A 30 -11.00 -14.84 -9.38
N ALA A 31 -12.17 -15.34 -8.94
CA ALA A 31 -12.60 -16.72 -9.19
C ALA A 31 -12.73 -17.00 -10.70
N ASP A 32 -13.31 -16.07 -11.46
CA ASP A 32 -13.47 -16.17 -12.92
C ASP A 32 -12.11 -16.18 -13.65
N ARG A 33 -11.07 -15.64 -13.01
CA ARG A 33 -9.68 -15.60 -13.52
C ARG A 33 -8.79 -16.71 -12.93
N GLY A 34 -9.36 -17.65 -12.18
CA GLY A 34 -8.64 -18.77 -11.59
C GLY A 34 -7.59 -18.36 -10.56
N VAL A 35 -7.78 -17.25 -9.84
CA VAL A 35 -6.89 -16.80 -8.77
C VAL A 35 -7.37 -17.38 -7.45
N LEU A 36 -6.49 -18.05 -6.72
CA LEU A 36 -6.83 -18.74 -5.48
C LEU A 36 -6.98 -17.75 -4.31
N GLU A 37 -8.12 -17.76 -3.62
CA GLU A 37 -8.27 -17.05 -2.34
C GLU A 37 -7.46 -17.79 -1.26
N VAL A 38 -6.63 -17.07 -0.52
CA VAL A 38 -5.88 -17.60 0.62
C VAL A 38 -6.15 -16.76 1.88
N GLU A 39 -5.91 -17.37 3.04
CA GLU A 39 -5.99 -16.71 4.35
C GLU A 39 -4.66 -16.89 5.08
N THR A 40 -3.90 -15.81 5.22
CA THR A 40 -2.66 -15.78 6.00
C THR A 40 -2.88 -15.26 7.42
N PRO A 41 -1.98 -15.54 8.38
CA PRO A 41 -2.13 -15.10 9.77
C PRO A 41 -2.25 -13.57 9.91
N ALA A 42 -3.09 -13.12 10.85
CA ALA A 42 -3.19 -11.72 11.26
C ALA A 42 -2.12 -11.30 12.28
N MET A 43 -1.39 -12.26 12.86
CA MET A 43 -0.33 -12.05 13.83
C MET A 43 0.95 -12.77 13.39
N SER A 44 2.11 -12.14 13.58
CA SER A 44 3.42 -12.72 13.25
C SER A 44 4.47 -12.44 14.32
N GLN A 45 5.51 -13.28 14.37
CA GLN A 45 6.67 -13.08 15.24
C GLN A 45 7.61 -11.98 14.72
N ALA A 46 7.53 -11.66 13.43
CA ALA A 46 8.27 -10.59 12.79
C ALA A 46 7.30 -9.53 12.24
N THR A 47 7.83 -8.38 11.86
CA THR A 47 7.07 -7.27 11.28
C THR A 47 7.89 -6.61 10.17
N VAL A 48 7.25 -5.69 9.43
CA VAL A 48 7.92 -4.89 8.39
C VAL A 48 8.97 -3.94 9.00
N THR A 49 10.04 -3.67 8.26
CA THR A 49 11.03 -2.65 8.62
C THR A 49 10.70 -1.27 8.07
N ASP A 50 9.67 -1.15 7.20
CA ASP A 50 9.23 0.11 6.59
C ASP A 50 9.23 1.25 7.61
N ILE A 51 9.89 2.36 7.27
CA ILE A 51 10.21 3.47 8.16
C ILE A 51 8.96 4.26 8.54
N HIS A 52 7.93 4.23 7.70
CA HIS A 52 6.70 5.00 7.88
C HIS A 52 5.60 4.20 8.59
N LEU A 53 5.73 2.89 8.69
CA LEU A 53 4.74 2.03 9.32
C LEU A 53 5.04 1.77 10.80
N VAL A 54 4.02 1.91 11.64
CA VAL A 54 4.07 1.52 13.06
C VAL A 54 3.13 0.33 13.26
N PRO A 55 3.62 -0.89 13.53
CA PRO A 55 2.76 -2.04 13.75
C PRO A 55 2.15 -2.02 15.15
N PHE A 56 0.95 -2.61 15.30
CA PHE A 56 0.46 -2.99 16.63
C PHE A 56 1.25 -4.19 17.16
N GLN A 57 1.44 -4.23 18.48
CA GLN A 57 2.13 -5.32 19.17
C GLN A 57 1.20 -5.94 20.22
N THR A 58 1.28 -7.26 20.37
CA THR A 58 0.56 -8.04 21.39
C THR A 58 1.49 -9.09 22.01
N ARG A 59 1.01 -9.76 23.06
CA ARG A 59 1.75 -10.82 23.76
C ARG A 59 0.93 -12.10 23.77
N PHE A 60 1.46 -13.15 23.14
CA PHE A 60 0.89 -14.49 23.17
C PHE A 60 1.45 -15.27 24.36
N VAL A 61 0.58 -15.86 25.17
CA VAL A 61 0.95 -16.74 26.29
C VAL A 61 0.24 -18.08 26.08
N GLY A 62 0.99 -19.16 26.00
CA GLY A 62 0.46 -20.50 25.76
C GLY A 62 1.46 -21.60 26.12
N PRO A 63 1.05 -22.87 26.04
CA PRO A 63 1.96 -24.00 26.25
C PRO A 63 3.18 -23.89 25.30
N GLY A 64 4.40 -23.89 25.87
CA GLY A 64 5.65 -23.67 25.10
C GLY A 64 6.07 -22.21 24.92
N ALA A 65 5.24 -21.25 25.34
CA ALA A 65 5.55 -19.82 25.38
C ALA A 65 5.18 -19.26 26.77
N ALA A 66 5.61 -19.94 27.84
CA ALA A 66 5.26 -19.58 29.22
C ALA A 66 5.78 -18.19 29.62
N ASP A 67 6.94 -17.79 29.08
CA ASP A 67 7.51 -16.45 29.27
C ASP A 67 6.85 -15.39 28.37
N GLY A 68 5.89 -15.79 27.53
CA GLY A 68 5.19 -14.97 26.57
C GLY A 68 6.02 -14.67 25.32
N LEU A 69 5.36 -14.67 24.17
CA LEU A 69 5.92 -14.38 22.86
C LEU A 69 5.36 -13.05 22.35
N THR A 70 6.24 -12.12 22.01
CA THR A 70 5.84 -10.90 21.31
C THR A 70 5.36 -11.26 19.91
N LEU A 71 4.16 -10.79 19.56
CA LEU A 71 3.62 -10.86 18.21
C LEU A 71 3.26 -9.47 17.73
N TYR A 72 3.30 -9.27 16.42
CA TYR A 72 2.90 -8.06 15.72
C TYR A 72 1.66 -8.34 14.90
N MET A 73 0.72 -7.39 14.87
CA MET A 73 -0.40 -7.45 13.95
C MET A 73 0.08 -7.08 12.55
N MET A 74 -0.36 -7.82 11.53
CA MET A 74 0.13 -7.65 10.17
C MET A 74 -0.35 -6.32 9.55
N THR A 75 0.60 -5.51 9.07
CA THR A 75 0.32 -4.27 8.32
C THR A 75 -0.12 -4.53 6.87
N SER A 76 0.25 -5.70 6.34
CA SER A 76 -0.16 -6.32 5.08
C SER A 76 0.16 -7.84 5.14
N PRO A 77 -0.56 -8.70 4.39
CA PRO A 77 -0.24 -10.12 4.26
C PRO A 77 1.01 -10.45 3.41
N GLU A 78 1.66 -9.47 2.78
CA GLU A 78 2.74 -9.61 1.78
C GLU A 78 3.76 -10.70 2.11
N TYR A 79 4.34 -10.68 3.30
CA TYR A 79 5.43 -11.62 3.64
C TYR A 79 4.95 -13.08 3.65
N HIS A 80 3.72 -13.32 4.09
CA HIS A 80 3.14 -14.66 4.09
C HIS A 80 2.73 -15.08 2.68
N MET A 81 2.21 -14.17 1.87
CA MET A 81 1.85 -14.45 0.49
C MET A 81 3.09 -14.72 -0.37
N LYS A 82 4.19 -13.98 -0.19
CA LYS A 82 5.48 -14.29 -0.82
C LYS A 82 6.01 -15.67 -0.45
N ARG A 83 5.85 -16.09 0.82
CA ARG A 83 6.19 -17.45 1.26
C ARG A 83 5.30 -18.51 0.60
N LEU A 84 4.02 -18.23 0.37
CA LEU A 84 3.13 -19.11 -0.39
C LEU A 84 3.55 -19.20 -1.87
N LEU A 85 3.96 -18.09 -2.49
CA LEU A 85 4.48 -18.08 -3.87
C LEU A 85 5.73 -18.95 -3.99
N ALA A 86 6.69 -18.81 -3.08
CA ALA A 86 7.88 -19.66 -3.03
C ALA A 86 7.53 -21.14 -2.78
N ALA A 87 6.42 -21.42 -2.09
CA ALA A 87 5.89 -22.77 -1.92
C ALA A 87 5.09 -23.29 -3.14
N GLY A 88 5.00 -22.52 -4.23
CA GLY A 88 4.36 -22.94 -5.48
C GLY A 88 2.84 -22.76 -5.49
N SER A 89 2.28 -21.81 -4.74
CA SER A 89 0.82 -21.57 -4.69
C SER A 89 0.21 -21.19 -6.04
N GLY A 90 0.99 -20.68 -6.98
CA GLY A 90 0.47 -20.05 -8.20
C GLY A 90 -0.16 -18.68 -7.92
N PRO A 91 -1.05 -18.18 -8.80
CA PRO A 91 -1.71 -16.89 -8.62
C PRO A 91 -2.67 -16.93 -7.43
N ILE A 92 -2.49 -16.01 -6.48
CA ILE A 92 -3.23 -15.95 -5.22
C ILE A 92 -3.74 -14.54 -4.94
N TYR A 93 -4.88 -14.44 -4.27
CA TYR A 93 -5.39 -13.21 -3.66
C TYR A 93 -5.84 -13.44 -2.22
N GLN A 94 -5.89 -12.38 -1.43
CA GLN A 94 -6.45 -12.38 -0.09
C GLN A 94 -7.26 -11.12 0.12
N MET A 95 -8.45 -11.26 0.71
CA MET A 95 -9.23 -10.13 1.20
C MET A 95 -9.40 -10.26 2.72
N GLY A 96 -8.56 -9.55 3.46
CA GLY A 96 -8.41 -9.71 4.90
C GLY A 96 -8.27 -8.40 5.66
N ARG A 97 -8.14 -8.49 6.98
CA ARG A 97 -7.92 -7.33 7.86
C ARG A 97 -6.42 -7.06 8.00
N SER A 98 -6.02 -5.81 7.77
CA SER A 98 -4.69 -5.28 8.03
C SER A 98 -4.74 -4.25 9.16
N PHE A 99 -3.62 -4.07 9.86
CA PHE A 99 -3.55 -3.27 11.09
C PHE A 99 -2.34 -2.32 11.03
N ARG A 100 -2.58 -1.03 11.21
CA ARG A 100 -1.54 0.01 11.27
C ARG A 100 -1.81 0.93 12.44
N ASN A 101 -0.83 1.08 13.33
CA ASN A 101 -0.95 1.91 14.53
C ASN A 101 -0.67 3.38 14.18
N GLU A 102 -1.54 3.91 13.33
CA GLU A 102 -1.49 5.26 12.77
C GLU A 102 -2.77 6.03 13.17
N GLU A 103 -2.86 7.30 12.75
CA GLU A 103 -4.03 8.12 13.05
C GLU A 103 -5.31 7.56 12.42
N ALA A 104 -6.41 7.65 13.18
CA ALA A 104 -7.75 7.46 12.65
C ALA A 104 -8.23 8.80 12.04
N GLY A 105 -8.70 8.76 10.81
CA GLY A 105 -9.11 9.97 10.09
C GLY A 105 -10.14 9.67 9.01
N ARG A 106 -10.37 10.66 8.14
CA ARG A 106 -11.36 10.56 7.05
C ARG A 106 -11.11 9.36 6.13
N HIS A 107 -9.83 9.06 5.87
CA HIS A 107 -9.36 8.05 4.90
C HIS A 107 -8.51 6.94 5.52
N HIS A 108 -8.45 6.88 6.86
CA HIS A 108 -7.62 5.94 7.63
C HIS A 108 -8.40 5.41 8.83
N ASN A 109 -8.30 4.10 9.09
CA ASN A 109 -8.76 3.47 10.32
C ASN A 109 -7.66 2.48 10.78
N PRO A 110 -7.36 2.36 12.09
CA PRO A 110 -6.24 1.54 12.56
C PRO A 110 -6.32 0.07 12.16
N GLU A 111 -7.53 -0.42 11.87
CA GLU A 111 -7.78 -1.69 11.22
C GLU A 111 -8.61 -1.47 9.94
N PHE A 112 -8.24 -2.09 8.82
CA PHE A 112 -8.92 -1.87 7.55
C PHE A 112 -8.85 -3.10 6.65
N THR A 113 -9.79 -3.21 5.72
CA THR A 113 -9.85 -4.35 4.79
C THR A 113 -8.94 -4.09 3.61
N MET A 114 -7.98 -4.98 3.41
CA MET A 114 -7.03 -4.96 2.31
C MET A 114 -7.37 -6.10 1.34
N LEU A 115 -7.31 -5.80 0.05
CA LEU A 115 -7.31 -6.78 -1.03
C LEU A 115 -5.89 -6.81 -1.58
N GLU A 116 -5.20 -7.94 -1.44
CA GLU A 116 -3.84 -8.08 -1.93
C GLU A 116 -3.73 -9.31 -2.80
N TRP A 117 -3.05 -9.22 -3.94
CA TRP A 117 -2.88 -10.37 -4.83
C TRP A 117 -1.58 -10.34 -5.60
N TYR A 118 -1.16 -11.52 -6.04
CA TYR A 118 0.10 -11.76 -6.71
C TYR A 118 -0.11 -12.60 -7.97
N ARG A 119 0.57 -12.18 -9.04
CA ARG A 119 0.52 -12.82 -10.36
C ARG A 119 1.92 -13.30 -10.78
N PRO A 120 2.22 -14.61 -10.66
CA PRO A 120 3.40 -15.18 -11.27
C PRO A 120 3.48 -14.86 -12.77
N HIS A 121 4.67 -14.46 -13.20
CA HIS A 121 5.02 -14.12 -14.59
C HIS A 121 4.28 -12.92 -15.18
N TYR A 122 3.63 -12.10 -14.36
CA TYR A 122 3.18 -10.78 -14.78
C TYR A 122 4.31 -9.78 -14.57
N ASP A 123 4.47 -8.88 -15.54
CA ASP A 123 5.19 -7.62 -15.33
C ASP A 123 4.28 -6.58 -14.67
N MET A 124 4.86 -5.43 -14.34
CA MET A 124 4.15 -4.32 -13.70
C MET A 124 2.93 -3.86 -14.53
N TYR A 125 3.09 -3.70 -15.85
CA TYR A 125 2.04 -3.17 -16.72
C TYR A 125 0.86 -4.12 -16.87
N ARG A 126 1.13 -5.43 -16.97
CA ARG A 126 0.07 -6.44 -17.05
C ARG A 126 -0.73 -6.51 -15.75
N LEU A 127 -0.08 -6.29 -14.60
CA LEU A 127 -0.78 -6.17 -13.33
C LEU A 127 -1.62 -4.87 -13.26
N MET A 128 -1.08 -3.74 -13.70
CA MET A 128 -1.83 -2.47 -13.78
C MET A 128 -3.11 -2.61 -14.63
N ASN A 129 -3.05 -3.33 -15.75
CA ASN A 129 -4.25 -3.60 -16.57
C ASN A 129 -5.30 -4.43 -15.82
N GLU A 130 -4.88 -5.40 -15.00
CA GLU A 130 -5.82 -6.18 -14.17
C GLU A 130 -6.42 -5.35 -13.03
N VAL A 131 -5.64 -4.43 -12.45
CA VAL A 131 -6.15 -3.44 -11.52
C VAL A 131 -7.19 -2.54 -12.22
N ASP A 132 -6.91 -2.08 -13.44
CA ASP A 132 -7.84 -1.25 -14.23
C ASP A 132 -9.15 -1.99 -14.54
N ASP A 133 -9.09 -3.27 -14.92
CA ASP A 133 -10.28 -4.12 -15.10
C ASP A 133 -11.13 -4.16 -13.81
N LEU A 134 -10.50 -4.35 -12.65
CA LEU A 134 -11.19 -4.41 -11.36
C LEU A 134 -11.84 -3.08 -11.01
N LEU A 135 -11.12 -1.97 -11.20
CA LEU A 135 -11.63 -0.63 -10.92
C LEU A 135 -12.82 -0.29 -11.80
N GLN A 136 -12.72 -0.52 -13.12
CA GLN A 136 -13.84 -0.31 -14.04
C GLN A 136 -15.06 -1.16 -13.65
N GLN A 137 -14.85 -2.43 -13.28
CA GLN A 137 -15.94 -3.31 -12.90
C GLN A 137 -16.67 -2.84 -11.62
N VAL A 138 -15.92 -2.49 -10.57
CA VAL A 138 -16.52 -2.13 -9.27
C VAL A 138 -17.02 -0.68 -9.21
N LEU A 139 -16.34 0.24 -9.91
CA LEU A 139 -16.64 1.68 -9.86
C LEU A 139 -17.48 2.19 -11.03
N ASP A 140 -17.70 1.37 -12.06
CA ASP A 140 -18.39 1.77 -13.30
C ASP A 140 -17.78 3.06 -13.89
N CYS A 141 -16.44 3.07 -13.98
CA CYS A 141 -15.66 4.20 -14.46
C CYS A 141 -14.96 3.92 -15.79
N ASP A 142 -14.44 4.96 -16.43
CA ASP A 142 -13.61 4.82 -17.64
C ASP A 142 -12.25 4.19 -17.31
N SER A 143 -11.65 3.51 -18.29
CA SER A 143 -10.28 3.00 -18.20
C SER A 143 -9.28 4.07 -17.79
N ALA A 144 -8.41 3.71 -16.86
CA ALA A 144 -7.46 4.59 -16.22
C ALA A 144 -6.52 5.30 -17.21
N GLU A 145 -6.04 6.48 -16.85
CA GLU A 145 -4.84 7.04 -17.47
C GLU A 145 -3.58 6.50 -16.78
N THR A 146 -2.46 6.54 -17.49
CA THR A 146 -1.16 6.07 -16.98
C THR A 146 -0.09 7.12 -17.23
N LEU A 147 0.68 7.46 -16.19
CA LEU A 147 1.76 8.44 -16.23
C LEU A 147 2.97 7.87 -15.50
N SER A 148 4.18 8.08 -16.01
CA SER A 148 5.36 7.84 -15.15
C SER A 148 5.44 8.91 -14.07
N TYR A 149 6.09 8.61 -12.95
CA TYR A 149 6.35 9.57 -11.86
C TYR A 149 7.04 10.82 -12.39
N GLN A 150 8.01 10.64 -13.28
CA GLN A 150 8.71 11.73 -13.97
C GLN A 150 7.74 12.60 -14.80
N GLN A 151 6.88 11.97 -15.61
CA GLN A 151 5.89 12.70 -16.43
C GLN A 151 4.88 13.44 -15.57
N ALA A 152 4.45 12.86 -14.45
CA ALA A 152 3.52 13.50 -13.53
C ALA A 152 4.12 14.77 -12.91
N PHE A 153 5.37 14.72 -12.45
CA PHE A 153 6.09 15.90 -11.96
C PHE A 153 6.32 16.95 -13.05
N LEU A 154 6.76 16.56 -14.24
CA LEU A 154 6.96 17.51 -15.35
C LEU A 154 5.65 18.21 -15.71
N ARG A 155 4.54 17.47 -15.76
CA ARG A 155 3.22 18.01 -16.11
C ARG A 155 2.68 19.00 -15.08
N HIS A 156 2.83 18.69 -13.79
CA HIS A 156 2.15 19.43 -12.71
C HIS A 156 3.05 20.41 -11.95
N LEU A 157 4.37 20.21 -11.98
CA LEU A 157 5.35 21.00 -11.22
C LEU A 157 6.46 21.61 -12.08
N ASP A 158 6.51 21.31 -13.38
CA ASP A 158 7.58 21.75 -14.31
C ASP A 158 8.98 21.42 -13.78
N LEU A 159 9.12 20.20 -13.23
CA LEU A 159 10.31 19.74 -12.54
C LEU A 159 10.59 18.29 -12.89
N ASP A 160 11.85 17.94 -13.17
CA ASP A 160 12.25 16.54 -13.35
C ASP A 160 12.67 15.93 -12.00
N PRO A 161 11.88 15.00 -11.41
CA PRO A 161 12.16 14.44 -10.11
C PRO A 161 13.33 13.44 -10.11
N LEU A 162 13.85 13.05 -11.28
CA LEU A 162 14.98 12.12 -11.39
C LEU A 162 16.33 12.83 -11.51
N SER A 163 16.34 14.13 -11.78
CA SER A 163 17.56 14.93 -11.91
C SER A 163 17.59 16.18 -11.03
N ALA A 164 16.44 16.66 -10.55
CA ALA A 164 16.39 17.86 -9.71
C ALA A 164 17.18 17.69 -8.42
N GLU A 165 18.00 18.70 -8.14
CA GLU A 165 18.76 18.85 -6.90
C GLU A 165 17.86 19.32 -5.75
N LYS A 166 18.27 19.07 -4.50
CA LYS A 166 17.48 19.45 -3.31
C LYS A 166 17.07 20.93 -3.30
N ALA A 167 17.93 21.84 -3.78
CA ALA A 167 17.61 23.26 -3.88
C ALA A 167 16.41 23.51 -4.80
N GLN A 168 16.35 22.84 -5.96
CA GLN A 168 15.24 22.97 -6.90
C GLN A 168 13.95 22.34 -6.35
N LEU A 169 14.06 21.24 -5.60
CA LEU A 169 12.92 20.64 -4.89
C LEU A 169 12.33 21.63 -3.86
N ARG A 170 13.19 22.33 -3.09
CA ARG A 170 12.74 23.35 -2.12
C ARG A 170 12.12 24.56 -2.81
N GLU A 171 12.66 25.00 -3.94
CA GLU A 171 12.04 26.06 -4.75
C GLU A 171 10.65 25.66 -5.24
N ALA A 172 10.47 24.42 -5.70
CA ALA A 172 9.15 23.91 -6.05
C ALA A 172 8.21 23.83 -4.84
N ALA A 173 8.72 23.43 -3.67
CA ALA A 173 7.94 23.36 -2.44
C ALA A 173 7.50 24.75 -1.95
N ALA A 174 8.35 25.76 -2.11
CA ALA A 174 8.01 27.16 -1.81
C ALA A 174 6.86 27.68 -2.68
N LYS A 175 6.77 27.28 -3.96
CA LYS A 175 5.64 27.63 -4.84
C LYS A 175 4.32 27.01 -4.40
N LEU A 176 4.36 25.98 -3.56
CA LEU A 176 3.20 25.30 -2.98
C LEU A 176 2.93 25.72 -1.52
N ASP A 177 3.60 26.77 -1.03
CA ASP A 177 3.53 27.24 0.36
C ASP A 177 3.98 26.19 1.42
N LEU A 178 4.95 25.33 1.06
CA LEU A 178 5.46 24.25 1.91
C LEU A 178 6.84 24.51 2.53
N SER A 179 7.35 25.74 2.43
CA SER A 179 8.69 26.10 2.94
C SER A 179 8.90 25.80 4.42
N ASN A 180 7.84 25.89 5.23
CA ASN A 180 7.90 25.59 6.67
C ASN A 180 8.31 24.14 6.99
N ILE A 181 8.10 23.21 6.05
CA ILE A 181 8.50 21.80 6.18
C ILE A 181 9.73 21.53 5.31
N ALA A 182 9.74 22.03 4.07
CA ALA A 182 10.77 21.69 3.08
C ALA A 182 12.15 22.32 3.37
N ASP A 183 12.20 23.49 4.02
CA ASP A 183 13.47 24.21 4.25
C ASP A 183 14.38 23.48 5.25
N THR A 184 13.79 22.72 6.18
CA THR A 184 14.51 21.96 7.22
C THR A 184 14.66 20.48 6.88
N GLU A 185 13.97 19.99 5.84
CA GLU A 185 14.06 18.61 5.39
C GLU A 185 15.33 18.39 4.55
N GLU A 186 16.12 17.40 4.92
CA GLU A 186 17.39 17.08 4.27
C GLU A 186 17.35 15.79 3.45
N ASP A 187 16.34 14.96 3.68
CA ASP A 187 16.04 13.75 2.93
C ASP A 187 15.35 14.09 1.60
N ARG A 188 15.98 13.68 0.51
CA ARG A 188 15.50 13.94 -0.84
C ARG A 188 14.16 13.26 -1.13
N ASP A 189 13.94 12.05 -0.60
CA ASP A 189 12.70 11.31 -0.83
C ASP A 189 11.55 11.93 -0.05
N THR A 190 11.78 12.40 1.17
CA THR A 190 10.74 13.13 1.92
C THR A 190 10.31 14.40 1.16
N LEU A 191 11.25 15.16 0.59
CA LEU A 191 10.92 16.32 -0.25
C LEU A 191 10.11 15.93 -1.48
N LEU A 192 10.48 14.84 -2.16
CA LEU A 192 9.74 14.34 -3.31
C LEU A 192 8.33 13.86 -2.94
N GLN A 193 8.18 13.14 -1.82
CA GLN A 193 6.88 12.72 -1.31
C GLN A 193 6.00 13.93 -1.01
N LEU A 194 6.53 14.94 -0.32
CA LEU A 194 5.82 16.18 -0.02
C LEU A 194 5.34 16.89 -1.30
N LEU A 195 6.22 17.03 -2.30
CA LEU A 195 5.89 17.62 -3.60
C LEU A 195 4.86 16.80 -4.36
N PHE A 196 4.96 15.48 -4.34
CA PHE A 196 4.02 14.61 -5.02
C PHE A 196 2.63 14.72 -4.39
N THR A 197 2.53 14.61 -3.06
CA THR A 197 1.26 14.65 -2.33
C THR A 197 0.53 15.99 -2.42
N VAL A 198 1.26 17.10 -2.41
CA VAL A 198 0.61 18.43 -2.47
C VAL A 198 0.53 18.96 -3.91
N GLY A 199 1.51 18.62 -4.74
CA GLY A 199 1.67 19.19 -6.08
C GLY A 199 1.10 18.33 -7.21
N VAL A 200 1.09 17.01 -7.06
CA VAL A 200 0.69 16.07 -8.12
C VAL A 200 -0.65 15.39 -7.79
N GLU A 201 -0.76 14.72 -6.65
CA GLU A 201 -1.96 13.94 -6.26
C GLU A 201 -3.28 14.71 -6.41
N PRO A 202 -3.39 16.00 -6.04
CA PRO A 202 -4.64 16.74 -6.17
C PRO A 202 -5.10 16.97 -7.62
N HIS A 203 -4.21 16.79 -8.59
CA HIS A 203 -4.42 17.12 -10.01
C HIS A 203 -4.65 15.90 -10.91
N ILE A 204 -4.39 14.69 -10.41
CA ILE A 204 -4.58 13.43 -11.15
C ILE A 204 -5.85 12.71 -10.68
N GLY A 205 -6.32 11.76 -11.48
CA GLY A 205 -7.37 10.85 -11.04
C GLY A 205 -8.73 11.53 -10.81
N ARG A 206 -9.01 12.68 -11.44
CA ARG A 206 -10.25 13.45 -11.18
C ARG A 206 -11.47 12.86 -11.87
N ASP A 207 -11.38 12.66 -13.19
CA ASP A 207 -12.49 12.19 -14.01
C ASP A 207 -12.51 10.66 -14.13
N LYS A 208 -11.31 10.05 -14.18
CA LYS A 208 -11.08 8.60 -14.24
C LYS A 208 -9.84 8.23 -13.43
N PRO A 209 -9.61 6.96 -13.05
CA PRO A 209 -8.43 6.59 -12.27
C PRO A 209 -7.12 6.95 -12.98
N ALA A 210 -6.09 7.24 -12.22
CA ALA A 210 -4.76 7.57 -12.73
C ALA A 210 -3.69 6.70 -12.07
N PHE A 211 -3.03 5.89 -12.87
CA PHE A 211 -1.82 5.20 -12.45
C PHE A 211 -0.62 6.12 -12.55
N VAL A 212 0.21 6.13 -11.50
CA VAL A 212 1.55 6.68 -11.51
C VAL A 212 2.53 5.53 -11.34
N TYR A 213 3.45 5.32 -12.27
CA TYR A 213 4.43 4.22 -12.23
C TYR A 213 5.87 4.73 -12.35
N HIS A 214 6.87 3.87 -12.15
CA HIS A 214 8.30 4.25 -12.17
C HIS A 214 8.65 5.30 -11.12
N PHE A 215 8.27 5.05 -9.86
CA PHE A 215 8.74 5.83 -8.71
C PHE A 215 10.28 5.81 -8.62
N PRO A 216 10.92 6.81 -7.99
CA PRO A 216 12.38 6.80 -7.80
C PRO A 216 12.85 5.50 -7.15
N ALA A 217 14.01 4.98 -7.57
CA ALA A 217 14.57 3.72 -7.06
C ALA A 217 14.79 3.73 -5.54
N SER A 218 15.02 4.90 -4.95
CA SER A 218 15.11 5.09 -3.51
C SER A 218 13.79 4.87 -2.76
N GLN A 219 12.67 4.88 -3.48
CA GLN A 219 11.30 4.60 -3.02
C GLN A 219 10.79 3.27 -3.56
N ALA A 220 11.69 2.35 -3.93
CA ALA A 220 11.33 1.04 -4.46
C ALA A 220 10.55 0.17 -3.48
N SER A 221 10.69 0.38 -2.16
CA SER A 221 10.14 -0.54 -1.15
C SER A 221 10.68 -1.97 -1.41
N LEU A 222 9.79 -2.93 -1.69
CA LEU A 222 10.13 -4.31 -2.07
C LEU A 222 10.08 -4.56 -3.59
N ALA A 223 10.03 -3.50 -4.40
CA ALA A 223 10.04 -3.59 -5.87
C ALA A 223 11.44 -3.80 -6.45
N GLU A 224 11.50 -4.43 -7.62
CA GLU A 224 12.71 -4.43 -8.46
C GLU A 224 13.06 -3.01 -8.93
N ILE A 225 14.36 -2.75 -9.10
CA ILE A 225 14.84 -1.55 -9.81
C ILE A 225 14.74 -1.83 -11.30
N SER A 226 14.29 -0.84 -12.08
CA SER A 226 14.13 -1.02 -13.52
C SER A 226 15.47 -1.34 -14.19
N THR A 227 15.44 -2.26 -15.15
CA THR A 227 16.61 -2.64 -15.94
C THR A 227 16.92 -1.64 -17.05
N GLU A 228 15.95 -0.82 -17.45
CA GLU A 228 16.09 0.17 -18.51
C GLU A 228 16.58 1.52 -17.99
N ASP A 229 16.08 1.97 -16.83
CA ASP A 229 16.54 3.16 -16.12
C ASP A 229 16.67 2.87 -14.62
N HIS A 230 17.90 2.65 -14.16
CA HIS A 230 18.19 2.31 -12.76
C HIS A 230 17.86 3.42 -11.75
N ARG A 231 17.41 4.59 -12.20
CA ARG A 231 16.92 5.67 -11.32
C ARG A 231 15.49 5.43 -10.86
N VAL A 232 14.75 4.50 -11.46
CA VAL A 232 13.36 4.20 -11.12
C VAL A 232 13.17 2.74 -10.68
N ALA A 233 12.10 2.50 -9.93
CA ALA A 233 11.64 1.19 -9.52
C ALA A 233 10.43 0.75 -10.34
N GLU A 234 10.25 -0.55 -10.50
CA GLU A 234 9.07 -1.18 -11.11
C GLU A 234 7.88 -1.16 -10.13
N ARG A 235 7.53 0.04 -9.65
CA ARG A 235 6.44 0.33 -8.71
C ARG A 235 5.42 1.25 -9.34
N PHE A 236 4.15 1.03 -9.03
CA PHE A 236 3.04 1.89 -9.36
C PHE A 236 2.09 2.09 -8.19
N GLU A 237 1.34 3.18 -8.26
CA GLU A 237 0.19 3.45 -7.42
C GLU A 237 -0.96 3.92 -8.30
N VAL A 238 -2.20 3.74 -7.83
CA VAL A 238 -3.39 4.22 -8.55
C VAL A 238 -4.24 5.12 -7.68
N TYR A 239 -4.59 6.26 -8.26
CA TYR A 239 -5.30 7.35 -7.60
C TYR A 239 -6.65 7.59 -8.27
N PHE A 240 -7.69 7.81 -7.47
CA PHE A 240 -8.98 8.23 -8.01
C PHE A 240 -9.74 9.10 -7.00
N LYS A 241 -10.28 10.23 -7.49
CA LYS A 241 -11.03 11.23 -6.72
C LYS A 241 -10.30 11.68 -5.44
N GLY A 242 -8.98 11.90 -5.55
CA GLY A 242 -8.13 12.36 -4.46
C GLY A 242 -7.79 11.29 -3.42
N LEU A 243 -7.97 10.00 -3.76
CA LEU A 243 -7.59 8.88 -2.90
C LEU A 243 -6.58 8.00 -3.62
N GLU A 244 -5.50 7.65 -2.92
CA GLU A 244 -4.68 6.49 -3.24
C GLU A 244 -5.50 5.21 -2.97
N LEU A 245 -5.75 4.42 -4.00
CA LEU A 245 -6.54 3.19 -3.90
C LEU A 245 -5.67 1.95 -3.75
N ALA A 246 -4.54 1.88 -4.45
CA ALA A 246 -3.64 0.74 -4.40
C ALA A 246 -2.19 1.12 -4.66
N ASN A 247 -1.28 0.29 -4.13
CA ASN A 247 0.17 0.33 -4.35
C ASN A 247 0.62 -1.07 -4.76
N GLY A 248 1.36 -1.18 -5.86
CA GLY A 248 1.82 -2.44 -6.41
C GLY A 248 3.13 -2.32 -7.16
N PHE A 249 3.77 -3.46 -7.43
CA PHE A 249 5.10 -3.49 -8.03
C PHE A 249 5.43 -4.84 -8.64
N ARG A 250 6.48 -4.86 -9.46
CA ARG A 250 7.22 -6.07 -9.80
C ARG A 250 8.11 -6.45 -8.62
N GLU A 251 7.95 -7.68 -8.14
CA GLU A 251 8.45 -8.12 -6.85
C GLU A 251 9.95 -8.40 -6.87
N LEU A 252 10.71 -7.84 -5.91
CA LEU A 252 12.09 -8.22 -5.70
C LEU A 252 12.19 -9.68 -5.28
N THR A 253 12.92 -10.47 -6.09
CA THR A 253 13.12 -11.90 -5.84
C THR A 253 14.49 -12.23 -5.21
N ASP A 254 15.45 -11.30 -5.23
CA ASP A 254 16.78 -11.47 -4.63
C ASP A 254 16.72 -11.33 -3.10
N GLY A 255 16.90 -12.44 -2.40
CA GLY A 255 16.87 -12.50 -0.93
C GLY A 255 18.04 -11.80 -0.24
N ASP A 256 19.21 -11.66 -0.88
CA ASP A 256 20.35 -10.97 -0.30
C ASP A 256 20.20 -9.45 -0.47
N GLU A 257 19.71 -9.00 -1.63
CA GLU A 257 19.32 -7.59 -1.81
C GLU A 257 18.20 -7.19 -0.84
N GLN A 258 17.16 -8.03 -0.70
CA GLN A 258 16.06 -7.76 0.22
C GLN A 258 16.55 -7.62 1.67
N ARG A 259 17.51 -8.44 2.10
CA ARG A 259 18.14 -8.34 3.42
C ARG A 259 18.89 -7.02 3.60
N GLN A 260 19.60 -6.55 2.57
CA GLN A 260 20.31 -5.28 2.61
C GLN A 260 19.33 -4.11 2.77
N ARG A 261 18.21 -4.11 2.03
CA ARG A 261 17.16 -3.10 2.15
C ARG A 261 16.56 -3.05 3.56
N PHE A 262 16.20 -4.19 4.14
CA PHE A 262 15.70 -4.24 5.52
C PHE A 262 16.73 -3.74 6.55
N THR A 263 18.01 -4.05 6.34
CA THR A 263 19.09 -3.55 7.20
C THR A 263 19.23 -2.03 7.07
N GLN A 264 19.06 -1.49 5.86
CA GLN A 264 19.09 -0.05 5.61
C GLN A 264 17.90 0.66 6.24
N ASP A 265 16.70 0.07 6.19
CA ASP A 265 15.50 0.60 6.86
C ASP A 265 15.71 0.72 8.36
N ASN A 266 16.24 -0.34 9.01
CA ASN A 266 16.54 -0.29 10.44
C ASN A 266 17.59 0.78 10.77
N ARG A 267 18.62 0.97 9.94
CA ARG A 267 19.58 2.09 10.12
C ARG A 267 18.90 3.45 10.01
N LYS A 268 17.99 3.63 9.03
CA LYS A 268 17.20 4.86 8.87
C LYS A 268 16.26 5.07 10.06
N ARG A 269 15.64 4.01 10.58
CA ARG A 269 14.82 4.04 11.81
C ARG A 269 15.61 4.53 13.01
N VAL A 270 16.78 3.93 13.28
CA VAL A 270 17.66 4.36 14.39
C VAL A 270 18.08 5.82 14.23
N ALA A 271 18.45 6.24 13.01
CA ALA A 271 18.82 7.63 12.74
C ALA A 271 17.66 8.63 13.00
N ARG A 272 16.41 8.19 12.85
CA ARG A 272 15.18 8.96 13.14
C ARG A 272 14.67 8.78 14.57
N GLY A 273 15.39 8.06 15.44
CA GLY A 273 14.98 7.79 16.82
C GLY A 273 13.83 6.77 16.95
N LEU A 274 13.56 5.99 15.90
CA LEU A 274 12.56 4.93 15.88
C LEU A 274 13.19 3.59 16.30
N PRO A 275 12.40 2.66 16.89
CA PRO A 275 12.90 1.34 17.23
C PRO A 275 13.21 0.52 15.97
N GLU A 276 14.26 -0.29 16.06
CA GLU A 276 14.51 -1.35 15.08
C GLU A 276 13.45 -2.44 15.18
N HIS A 277 13.18 -3.09 14.05
CA HIS A 277 12.28 -4.23 13.98
C HIS A 277 13.03 -5.50 13.56
N PRO A 278 12.67 -6.66 14.13
CA PRO A 278 13.29 -7.92 13.77
C PRO A 278 12.98 -8.25 12.31
N ILE A 279 14.04 -8.49 11.53
CA ILE A 279 13.92 -8.92 10.13
C ILE A 279 13.25 -10.29 10.06
N ASP A 280 12.26 -10.44 9.17
CA ASP A 280 11.60 -11.71 8.94
C ASP A 280 12.50 -12.69 8.17
N ASN A 281 13.18 -13.58 8.91
CA ASN A 281 14.02 -14.60 8.29
C ASN A 281 13.21 -15.65 7.52
N ASN A 282 11.93 -15.88 7.82
CA ASN A 282 11.13 -16.83 7.04
C ASN A 282 10.87 -16.30 5.62
N LEU A 283 10.65 -14.99 5.47
CA LEU A 283 10.57 -14.38 4.15
C LEU A 283 11.90 -14.53 3.41
N LEU A 284 13.03 -14.19 4.06
CA LEU A 284 14.33 -14.25 3.41
C LEU A 284 14.73 -15.67 3.01
N ASP A 285 14.40 -16.67 3.83
CA ASP A 285 14.63 -18.08 3.50
C ASP A 285 13.74 -18.55 2.34
N ALA A 286 12.52 -18.03 2.23
CA ALA A 286 11.63 -18.31 1.10
C ALA A 286 12.13 -17.68 -0.21
N LEU A 287 12.63 -16.43 -0.16
CA LEU A 287 13.26 -15.80 -1.33
C LEU A 287 14.50 -16.58 -1.79
N LYS A 288 15.33 -17.04 -0.83
CA LYS A 288 16.49 -17.90 -1.12
C LYS A 288 16.12 -19.27 -1.68
N HIS A 289 14.98 -19.83 -1.26
CA HIS A 289 14.48 -21.08 -1.83
C HIS A 289 14.11 -20.91 -3.31
N GLY A 290 13.57 -19.75 -3.67
CA GLY A 290 13.20 -19.38 -5.02
C GLY A 290 11.73 -18.98 -5.08
N MET A 291 11.49 -17.67 -5.17
CA MET A 291 10.19 -17.12 -5.51
C MET A 291 10.13 -16.88 -7.04
N PRO A 292 9.06 -17.28 -7.74
CA PRO A 292 8.95 -16.99 -9.17
C PRO A 292 8.89 -15.48 -9.41
N GLU A 293 9.42 -15.02 -10.55
CA GLU A 293 9.18 -13.64 -11.01
C GLU A 293 7.68 -13.37 -11.05
N CYS A 294 7.25 -12.27 -10.42
CA CYS A 294 5.85 -11.92 -10.29
C CYS A 294 5.67 -10.43 -10.06
N ALA A 295 4.43 -9.98 -10.15
CA ALA A 295 4.00 -8.67 -9.69
C ALA A 295 2.89 -8.84 -8.65
N GLY A 296 2.88 -7.96 -7.64
CA GLY A 296 1.91 -7.91 -6.57
C GLY A 296 1.32 -6.51 -6.37
N VAL A 297 0.14 -6.43 -5.78
CA VAL A 297 -0.54 -5.16 -5.50
C VAL A 297 -1.45 -5.29 -4.28
N ALA A 298 -1.44 -4.26 -3.44
CA ALA A 298 -2.30 -4.11 -2.28
C ALA A 298 -3.27 -2.95 -2.49
N LEU A 299 -4.57 -3.23 -2.42
CA LEU A 299 -5.67 -2.29 -2.61
C LEU A 299 -6.46 -2.09 -1.32
N GLY A 300 -6.76 -0.84 -0.98
CA GLY A 300 -7.61 -0.47 0.14
C GLY A 300 -9.09 -0.64 -0.17
N VAL A 301 -9.68 -1.76 0.24
CA VAL A 301 -11.10 -2.08 -0.06
C VAL A 301 -12.05 -1.06 0.53
N ASP A 302 -11.75 -0.54 1.73
CA ASP A 302 -12.60 0.47 2.37
C ASP A 302 -12.67 1.76 1.56
N ARG A 303 -11.54 2.20 0.97
CA ARG A 303 -11.50 3.37 0.08
C ARG A 303 -12.22 3.11 -1.24
N LEU A 304 -12.07 1.91 -1.81
CA LEU A 304 -12.80 1.49 -3.01
C LEU A 304 -14.32 1.52 -2.78
N VAL A 305 -14.80 0.93 -1.69
CA VAL A 305 -16.22 0.95 -1.32
C VAL A 305 -16.70 2.37 -1.03
N MET A 306 -15.88 3.19 -0.37
CA MET A 306 -16.20 4.60 -0.13
C MET A 306 -16.46 5.34 -1.45
N LEU A 307 -15.61 5.15 -2.47
CA LEU A 307 -15.82 5.74 -3.79
C LEU A 307 -17.04 5.17 -4.51
N ALA A 308 -17.21 3.85 -4.51
CA ALA A 308 -18.34 3.17 -5.17
C ALA A 308 -19.69 3.64 -4.62
N LEU A 309 -19.74 3.99 -3.33
CA LEU A 309 -20.94 4.44 -2.65
C LEU A 309 -21.09 5.96 -2.59
N GLY A 310 -20.10 6.72 -3.07
CA GLY A 310 -20.07 8.18 -2.94
C GLY A 310 -20.05 8.66 -1.48
N ALA A 311 -19.48 7.85 -0.59
CA ALA A 311 -19.36 8.18 0.83
C ALA A 311 -18.22 9.18 1.06
N GLU A 312 -18.34 10.01 2.10
CA GLU A 312 -17.35 11.06 2.37
C GLU A 312 -16.25 10.60 3.32
N SER A 313 -16.47 9.55 4.11
CA SER A 313 -15.52 9.05 5.10
C SER A 313 -15.53 7.53 5.21
N LEU A 314 -14.42 6.93 5.65
CA LEU A 314 -14.36 5.49 5.93
C LEU A 314 -15.40 5.05 6.97
N SER A 315 -15.78 5.95 7.88
CA SER A 315 -16.78 5.67 8.92
C SER A 315 -18.17 5.34 8.35
N GLU A 316 -18.48 5.79 7.14
CA GLU A 316 -19.77 5.52 6.47
C GLU A 316 -19.82 4.16 5.76
N VAL A 317 -18.68 3.47 5.68
CA VAL A 317 -18.54 2.16 5.00
C VAL A 317 -17.93 1.07 5.86
N ILE A 318 -17.55 1.39 7.10
CA ILE A 318 -17.12 0.47 8.15
C ILE A 318 -18.25 0.34 9.17
N ALA A 319 -18.58 -0.88 9.59
CA ALA A 319 -19.65 -1.11 10.56
C ALA A 319 -19.37 -0.38 11.89
N PHE A 320 -18.17 -0.61 12.46
CA PHE A 320 -17.72 0.02 13.70
C PHE A 320 -16.26 0.50 13.51
N PRO A 321 -16.01 1.79 13.24
CA PRO A 321 -14.67 2.37 13.25
C PRO A 321 -14.14 2.42 14.68
N VAL A 322 -12.85 2.72 14.85
CA VAL A 322 -12.20 2.69 16.19
C VAL A 322 -12.91 3.57 17.25
N SER A 323 -13.60 4.64 16.84
CA SER A 323 -14.37 5.49 17.75
C SER A 323 -15.65 4.84 18.32
N ARG A 324 -16.06 3.69 17.79
CA ARG A 324 -17.27 2.93 18.18
C ARG A 324 -17.03 1.43 18.38
N ALA A 325 -15.78 0.97 18.27
CA ALA A 325 -15.39 -0.45 18.37
C ALA A 325 -15.37 -0.97 19.81
#